data_AF-A0A142YMY6-F1
#
_entry.id   AF-A0A142YMY6-F1
#
_cell.length_a   1.000
_cell.length_b   1.000
_cell.length_c   1.000
_cell.angle_alpha   90.00
_cell.angle_beta   90.00
_cell.angle_gamma   90.00
#
_symmetry.space_group_name_H-M   'P 1'
#
loop_
_entity.id
_entity.type
_entity.pdbx_description
1 polymer ?
#
loop_
_entity_poly.entity_id
_entity_poly.type
_entity_poly.pdbx_seq_one_letter_code
_entity_poly.pdbx_strand_id
1 'polypeptide(L)'
;MYRIVDQPRDGRIDASIDGARTYRGETVRTPQGEPSLELEAIRVIMAVEAPSLTVRFRVTTATWRTVESLDKSACSIGREKGRNFASSGAIAVKEGGTTLCLGHDVGAQEAIRLVAVDGEGKEHTPARESGFSGGDVRQIVSHFDLPPEAIQNFRVQTRPYDEIVMPDVATDPIPTDPR
;
A
#
# COMPACT_ATOMS: atom_id res chain seq x y z
N MET A 1 17.73 -1.83 -7.72
CA MET A 1 17.92 -1.26 -6.36
C MET A 1 17.71 0.23 -6.48
N TYR A 2 17.00 0.84 -5.53
CA TYR A 2 16.88 2.29 -5.45
C TYR A 2 17.19 2.76 -4.03
N ARG A 3 17.64 4.01 -3.92
CA ARG A 3 17.89 4.67 -2.63
C ARG A 3 16.73 5.61 -2.34
N ILE A 4 16.20 5.52 -1.14
CA ILE A 4 15.22 6.48 -0.63
C ILE A 4 16.00 7.50 0.20
N VAL A 5 15.82 8.78 -0.13
CA VAL A 5 16.42 9.90 0.61
C VAL A 5 15.28 10.79 1.07
N ASP A 6 15.32 11.24 2.33
CA ASP A 6 14.36 12.19 2.92
C ASP A 6 12.88 11.77 2.84
N GLN A 7 12.57 10.49 3.05
CA GLN A 7 11.17 10.03 3.08
C GLN A 7 10.40 10.71 4.22
N PRO A 8 9.28 11.39 3.92
CA PRO A 8 8.43 11.95 4.97
C PRO A 8 7.92 10.83 5.90
N ARG A 9 7.68 11.15 7.18
CA ARG A 9 7.25 10.19 8.20
C ARG A 9 6.03 9.36 7.79
N ASP A 10 5.11 9.95 7.02
CA ASP A 10 3.92 9.30 6.48
C ASP A 10 3.99 9.10 4.97
N GLY A 11 5.14 9.33 4.34
CA GLY A 11 5.35 9.13 2.91
C GLY A 11 5.35 7.64 2.58
N ARG A 12 4.71 7.27 1.47
CA ARG A 12 4.79 5.90 0.93
C ARG A 12 5.37 5.95 -0.47
N ILE A 13 6.32 5.06 -0.72
CA ILE A 13 6.89 4.80 -2.04
C ILE A 13 6.43 3.41 -2.46
N ASP A 14 5.68 3.34 -3.54
CA ASP A 14 5.35 2.08 -4.20
C ASP A 14 6.11 2.05 -5.52
N ALA A 15 7.01 1.07 -5.64
CA ALA A 15 7.76 0.87 -6.84
C ALA A 15 7.28 -0.38 -7.57
N SER A 16 7.03 -0.27 -8.87
CA SER A 16 6.52 -1.35 -9.71
C SER A 16 7.21 -1.36 -11.05
N ILE A 17 7.29 -2.53 -11.68
CA ILE A 17 7.89 -2.70 -13.00
C ILE A 17 6.84 -3.25 -13.96
N ASP A 18 6.55 -2.51 -15.03
CA ASP A 18 5.64 -2.97 -16.08
C ASP A 18 6.35 -4.01 -16.95
N GLY A 19 5.62 -5.04 -17.38
CA GLY A 19 6.18 -6.14 -18.17
C GLY A 19 6.89 -7.22 -17.33
N ALA A 20 6.88 -7.09 -16.01
CA ALA A 20 7.44 -8.07 -15.09
C ALA A 20 6.47 -8.39 -13.94
N ARG A 21 6.57 -9.61 -13.38
CA ARG A 21 5.94 -9.90 -12.10
C ARG A 21 6.86 -9.37 -11.00
N THR A 22 6.39 -8.32 -10.33
CA THR A 22 7.09 -7.72 -9.19
C THR A 22 6.80 -8.51 -7.92
N TYR A 23 7.84 -8.97 -7.23
CA TYR A 23 7.76 -9.47 -5.87
C TYR A 23 8.15 -8.35 -4.91
N ARG A 24 7.57 -8.42 -3.69
CA ARG A 24 7.70 -7.44 -2.61
C ARG A 24 9.12 -6.88 -2.50
N GLY A 25 9.23 -5.58 -2.19
CA GLY A 25 10.50 -4.95 -1.85
C GLY A 25 11.23 -5.69 -0.73
N GLU A 26 12.53 -5.90 -0.90
CA GLU A 26 13.43 -6.41 0.11
C GLU A 26 14.29 -5.27 0.66
N THR A 27 14.38 -5.20 1.99
CA THR A 27 15.36 -4.34 2.64
C THR A 27 16.75 -4.88 2.33
N VAL A 28 17.57 -4.06 1.66
CA VAL A 28 18.96 -4.43 1.34
C VAL A 28 19.76 -4.48 2.63
N ARG A 29 20.62 -5.48 2.80
CA ARG A 29 21.51 -5.55 3.97
C ARG A 29 22.82 -4.80 3.71
N THR A 30 23.36 -4.12 4.72
CA THR A 30 24.69 -3.50 4.70
C THR A 30 25.77 -4.60 4.58
N PRO A 31 27.04 -4.25 4.28
CA PRO A 31 28.14 -5.23 4.31
C PRO A 31 28.30 -5.96 5.65
N GLN A 32 27.81 -5.37 6.74
CA GLN A 32 27.81 -5.96 8.09
C GLN A 32 26.60 -6.87 8.35
N GLY A 33 25.67 -6.98 7.40
CA GLY A 33 24.49 -7.86 7.49
C GLY A 33 23.25 -7.19 8.10
N GLU A 34 23.32 -5.92 8.49
CA GLU A 34 22.22 -5.17 9.08
C GLU A 34 21.24 -4.65 8.01
N PRO A 35 19.93 -4.53 8.29
CA PRO A 35 18.99 -3.93 7.36
C PRO A 35 19.34 -2.46 7.06
N SER A 36 19.47 -2.10 5.78
CA SER A 36 19.66 -0.72 5.37
C SER A 36 18.36 0.07 5.54
N LEU A 37 18.45 1.24 6.16
CA LEU A 37 17.33 2.19 6.25
C LEU A 37 17.17 3.04 5.00
N GLU A 38 18.11 2.99 4.06
CA GLU A 38 18.16 3.86 2.88
C GLU A 38 18.00 3.11 1.55
N LEU A 39 18.14 1.79 1.55
CA LEU A 39 18.18 0.98 0.33
C LEU A 39 17.09 -0.07 0.32
N GLU A 40 16.29 -0.03 -0.75
CA GLU A 40 15.32 -1.06 -1.07
C GLU A 40 15.65 -1.69 -2.43
N ALA A 41 15.42 -2.99 -2.52
CA ALA A 41 15.53 -3.76 -3.74
C ALA A 41 14.16 -4.33 -4.13
N ILE A 42 13.79 -4.16 -5.38
CA ILE A 42 12.64 -4.86 -5.96
C ILE A 42 13.18 -6.09 -6.66
N ARG A 43 12.61 -7.26 -6.35
CA ARG A 43 12.84 -8.47 -7.13
C ARG A 43 11.76 -8.58 -8.18
N VAL A 44 12.18 -8.82 -9.42
CA VAL A 44 11.24 -9.02 -10.53
C VAL A 44 11.55 -10.30 -11.26
N ILE A 45 10.49 -10.95 -11.75
CA ILE A 45 10.57 -12.04 -12.71
C ILE A 45 10.04 -11.51 -14.03
N MET A 46 10.84 -11.62 -15.07
CA MET A 46 10.57 -11.09 -16.40
C MET A 46 10.89 -12.14 -17.47
N ALA A 47 10.37 -11.94 -18.68
CA ALA A 47 10.78 -12.75 -19.83
C ALA A 47 12.25 -12.48 -20.15
N VAL A 48 13.02 -13.55 -20.41
CA VAL A 48 14.46 -13.45 -20.71
C VAL A 48 14.74 -12.53 -21.90
N GLU A 49 13.82 -12.47 -22.86
CA GLU A 49 13.97 -11.71 -24.11
C GLU A 49 13.41 -10.28 -24.05
N ALA A 50 12.91 -9.80 -22.90
CA ALA A 50 12.41 -8.43 -22.82
C ALA A 50 13.62 -7.46 -22.88
N PRO A 51 13.76 -6.63 -23.92
CA PRO A 51 14.95 -5.79 -24.12
C PRO A 51 14.99 -4.59 -23.18
N SER A 52 13.84 -4.18 -22.68
CA SER A 52 13.70 -3.10 -21.71
C SER A 52 12.48 -3.31 -20.82
N LEU A 53 12.45 -2.59 -19.71
CA LEU A 53 11.34 -2.53 -18.76
C LEU A 53 10.98 -1.07 -18.47
N THR A 54 9.74 -0.83 -18.07
CA THR A 54 9.35 0.47 -17.49
C THR A 54 9.31 0.36 -15.98
N VAL A 55 10.12 1.15 -15.30
CA VAL A 55 10.10 1.26 -13.84
C VAL A 55 9.22 2.45 -13.46
N ARG A 56 8.26 2.23 -12.57
CA ARG A 56 7.41 3.28 -12.00
C ARG A 56 7.68 3.42 -10.53
N PHE A 57 7.86 4.66 -10.08
CA PHE A 57 7.85 5.03 -8.68
C PHE A 57 6.62 5.88 -8.43
N ARG A 58 5.78 5.44 -7.50
CA ARG A 58 4.66 6.20 -7.01
C ARG A 58 4.95 6.66 -5.60
N VAL A 59 4.95 7.97 -5.39
CA VAL A 59 5.23 8.60 -4.11
C VAL A 59 3.98 9.30 -3.64
N THR A 60 3.74 9.31 -2.33
CA THR A 60 2.64 10.09 -1.76
C THR A 60 3.15 11.05 -0.70
N THR A 61 2.86 12.33 -0.88
CA THR A 61 3.21 13.40 0.07
C THR A 61 1.99 14.19 0.55
N ALA A 62 0.88 14.10 -0.17
CA ALA A 62 -0.35 14.79 0.16
C ALA A 62 -0.98 14.28 1.49
N THR A 63 -1.74 15.18 2.13
CA THR A 63 -2.54 14.85 3.31
C THR A 63 -3.61 13.83 2.96
N TRP A 64 -3.85 12.88 3.87
CA TRP A 64 -4.96 11.95 3.77
C TRP A 64 -6.30 12.68 3.83
N ARG A 65 -7.21 12.33 2.92
CA ARG A 65 -8.60 12.79 2.94
C ARG A 65 -9.54 11.63 3.22
N THR A 66 -10.50 11.81 4.11
CA THR A 66 -11.60 10.85 4.28
C THR A 66 -12.50 10.88 3.06
N VAL A 67 -12.69 9.73 2.42
CA VAL A 67 -13.59 9.57 1.27
C VAL A 67 -14.84 8.79 1.63
N GLU A 68 -14.80 8.04 2.74
CA GLU A 68 -15.96 7.34 3.27
C GLU A 68 -15.81 7.12 4.78
N SER A 69 -16.94 7.11 5.50
CA SER A 69 -17.01 6.70 6.91
C SER A 69 -17.86 5.44 7.01
N LEU A 70 -17.30 4.38 7.58
CA LEU A 70 -17.94 3.10 7.75
C LEU A 70 -18.33 2.93 9.22
N ASP A 71 -19.51 2.37 9.45
CA ASP A 71 -19.91 1.95 10.78
C ASP A 71 -19.18 0.66 11.18
N LYS A 72 -19.56 0.11 12.33
CA LYS A 72 -19.02 -1.18 12.81
C LYS A 72 -19.69 -2.38 12.16
N SER A 73 -20.75 -2.18 11.39
CA SER A 73 -21.52 -3.26 10.79
C SER A 73 -20.95 -3.59 9.41
N ALA A 74 -21.28 -4.78 8.91
CA ALA A 74 -21.04 -5.08 7.50
C ALA A 74 -21.91 -4.16 6.63
N CYS A 75 -21.32 -3.59 5.59
CA CYS A 75 -22.04 -2.71 4.67
C CYS A 75 -21.46 -2.77 3.26
N SER A 76 -22.27 -2.42 2.28
CA SER A 76 -21.85 -2.24 0.90
C SER A 76 -22.36 -0.89 0.40
N ILE A 77 -21.45 -0.10 -0.16
CA ILE A 77 -21.71 1.24 -0.68
C ILE A 77 -21.41 1.19 -2.17
N GLY A 78 -22.47 1.17 -2.97
CA GLY A 78 -22.40 1.23 -4.43
C GLY A 78 -22.80 2.60 -4.95
N ARG A 79 -22.06 3.15 -5.91
CA ARG A 79 -22.38 4.42 -6.58
C ARG A 79 -22.30 4.23 -8.10
N GLU A 80 -23.27 4.76 -8.84
CA GLU A 80 -23.23 4.76 -10.31
C GLU A 80 -22.00 5.53 -10.83
N LYS A 81 -21.63 6.60 -10.14
CA LYS A 81 -20.40 7.36 -10.37
C LYS A 81 -19.68 7.54 -9.04
N GLY A 82 -18.43 7.10 -8.98
CA GLY A 82 -17.57 7.23 -7.80
C GLY A 82 -16.99 5.89 -7.37
N ARG A 83 -16.51 5.87 -6.13
CA ARG A 83 -15.88 4.70 -5.52
C ARG A 83 -16.93 3.79 -4.90
N ASN A 84 -16.71 2.49 -5.03
CA ASN A 84 -17.50 1.45 -4.41
C ASN A 84 -16.71 0.80 -3.26
N PHE A 85 -17.42 0.49 -2.18
CA PHE A 85 -16.83 -0.12 -0.99
C PHE A 85 -17.71 -1.26 -0.48
N ALA A 86 -17.08 -2.32 0.04
CA ALA A 86 -17.75 -3.40 0.76
C ALA A 86 -16.95 -3.71 2.02
N SER A 87 -17.58 -3.64 3.18
CA SER A 87 -16.96 -3.84 4.49
C SER A 87 -17.53 -5.08 5.17
N SER A 88 -16.67 -5.87 5.81
CA SER A 88 -17.10 -6.95 6.70
C SER A 88 -17.68 -6.45 8.02
N GLY A 89 -17.54 -5.17 8.34
CA GLY A 89 -17.72 -4.66 9.69
C GLY A 89 -16.57 -5.05 10.62
N ALA A 90 -16.70 -4.66 11.88
CA ALA A 90 -15.73 -4.92 12.94
C ALA A 90 -15.83 -6.38 13.42
N ILE A 91 -14.75 -7.15 13.26
CA ILE A 91 -14.65 -8.52 13.75
C ILE A 91 -13.68 -8.54 14.93
N ALA A 92 -14.17 -8.90 16.12
CA ALA A 92 -13.33 -9.06 17.31
C ALA A 92 -12.30 -10.19 17.09
N VAL A 93 -11.04 -9.96 17.48
CA VAL A 93 -10.03 -11.03 17.54
C VAL A 93 -9.79 -11.45 18.99
N LYS A 94 -9.37 -12.70 19.19
CA LYS A 94 -9.21 -13.31 20.54
C LYS A 94 -8.30 -12.52 21.50
N GLU A 95 -7.39 -11.73 20.96
CA GLU A 95 -6.40 -10.95 21.71
C GLU A 95 -6.88 -9.53 22.08
N GLY A 96 -8.17 -9.22 21.88
CA GLY A 96 -8.74 -7.91 22.25
C GLY A 96 -8.56 -6.82 21.18
N GLY A 97 -8.28 -7.21 19.93
CA GLY A 97 -8.22 -6.31 18.79
C GLY A 97 -9.45 -6.39 17.88
N THR A 98 -9.37 -5.69 16.76
CA THR A 98 -10.41 -5.70 15.71
C THR A 98 -9.78 -5.96 14.35
N THR A 99 -10.41 -6.80 13.55
CA THR A 99 -10.12 -6.95 12.13
C THR A 99 -11.27 -6.39 11.31
N LEU A 100 -10.95 -5.66 10.23
CA LEU A 100 -11.91 -5.27 9.22
C LEU A 100 -11.36 -5.61 7.84
N CYS A 101 -12.21 -6.20 7.00
CA CYS A 101 -11.95 -6.44 5.60
C CYS A 101 -12.72 -5.40 4.76
N LEU A 102 -12.00 -4.67 3.92
CA LEU A 102 -12.52 -3.68 2.99
C LEU A 102 -12.24 -4.11 1.55
N GLY A 103 -13.28 -4.46 0.81
CA GLY A 103 -13.27 -4.50 -0.64
C GLY A 103 -13.50 -3.10 -1.22
N HIS A 104 -12.75 -2.72 -2.26
CA HIS A 104 -12.89 -1.42 -2.92
C HIS A 104 -12.43 -1.46 -4.38
N ASP A 105 -12.81 -0.43 -5.13
CA ASP A 105 -12.40 -0.20 -6.52
C ASP A 105 -11.51 1.04 -6.70
N VAL A 106 -11.03 1.64 -5.60
CA VAL A 106 -10.11 2.79 -5.64
C VAL A 106 -8.95 2.52 -6.58
N GLY A 107 -8.81 3.37 -7.60
CA GLY A 107 -7.87 3.19 -8.70
C GLY A 107 -6.40 3.30 -8.30
N ALA A 108 -5.52 2.81 -9.17
CA ALA A 108 -4.08 2.72 -8.93
C ALA A 108 -3.35 4.08 -8.77
N GLN A 109 -4.03 5.19 -9.04
CA GLN A 109 -3.51 6.56 -8.94
C GLN A 109 -3.72 7.17 -7.54
N GLU A 110 -4.38 6.46 -6.62
CA GLU A 110 -4.56 6.90 -5.24
C GLU A 110 -4.05 5.83 -4.28
N ALA A 111 -3.33 6.25 -3.24
CA ALA A 111 -3.14 5.43 -2.06
C ALA A 111 -4.43 5.40 -1.27
N ILE A 112 -4.72 4.26 -0.65
CA ILE A 112 -5.86 4.06 0.25
C ILE A 112 -5.36 3.49 1.57
N ARG A 113 -5.99 3.88 2.68
CA ARG A 113 -5.84 3.24 3.98
C ARG A 113 -7.17 3.20 4.71
N LEU A 114 -7.26 2.30 5.67
CA LEU A 114 -8.33 2.28 6.66
C LEU A 114 -7.77 2.73 8.01
N VAL A 115 -8.48 3.61 8.71
CA VAL A 115 -8.19 3.97 10.10
C VAL A 115 -9.40 3.71 10.99
N ALA A 116 -9.16 3.29 12.22
CA ALA A 116 -10.19 3.21 13.25
C ALA A 116 -10.24 4.55 14.00
N VAL A 117 -11.44 5.03 14.32
CA VAL A 117 -11.65 6.23 15.12
C VAL A 117 -12.24 5.79 16.46
N ASP A 118 -11.61 6.16 17.57
CA ASP A 118 -12.09 5.81 18.90
C ASP A 118 -13.19 6.76 19.41
N GLY A 119 -13.69 6.52 20.63
CA GLY A 119 -14.72 7.36 21.26
C GLY A 119 -14.28 8.81 21.55
N GLU A 120 -12.98 9.10 21.54
CA GLU A 120 -12.42 10.45 21.71
C GLU A 120 -12.18 11.15 20.35
N GLY A 121 -12.45 10.45 19.24
CA GLY A 121 -12.22 10.96 17.89
C GLY A 121 -10.76 10.82 17.41
N LYS A 122 -9.92 10.09 18.15
CA LYS A 122 -8.52 9.85 17.76
C LYS A 122 -8.45 8.76 16.69
N GLU A 123 -7.64 9.01 15.66
CA GLU A 123 -7.37 8.03 14.59
C GLU A 123 -6.27 7.05 15.01
N HIS A 124 -6.51 5.77 14.73
CA HIS A 124 -5.57 4.67 14.95
C HIS A 124 -5.33 3.97 13.63
N THR A 125 -4.05 3.86 13.25
CA THR A 125 -3.62 3.06 12.10
C THR A 125 -3.62 1.58 12.47
N PRO A 126 -3.83 0.66 11.51
CA PRO A 126 -3.75 -0.76 11.79
C PRO A 126 -2.33 -1.14 12.24
N ALA A 127 -2.25 -2.01 13.23
CA ALA A 127 -1.00 -2.65 13.67
C ALA A 127 -0.46 -3.58 12.58
N ARG A 128 -1.34 -4.19 11.79
CA ARG A 128 -0.99 -5.02 10.63
C ARG A 128 -1.99 -4.81 9.51
N GLU A 129 -1.47 -4.76 8.28
CA GLU A 129 -2.28 -4.68 7.08
C GLU A 129 -1.84 -5.76 6.09
N SER A 130 -2.83 -6.38 5.46
CA SER A 130 -2.62 -7.27 4.32
C SER A 130 -3.66 -6.99 3.25
N GLY A 131 -3.51 -7.57 2.07
CA GLY A 131 -4.46 -7.33 1.00
C GLY A 131 -4.24 -8.22 -0.20
N PHE A 132 -5.20 -8.18 -1.10
CA PHE A 132 -5.15 -8.88 -2.37
C PHE A 132 -5.86 -8.03 -3.44
N SER A 133 -5.50 -8.24 -4.70
CA SER A 133 -6.16 -7.59 -5.84
C SER A 133 -6.50 -8.61 -6.91
N GLY A 134 -7.72 -8.55 -7.44
CA GLY A 134 -8.18 -9.35 -8.55
C GLY A 134 -8.96 -8.48 -9.54
N GLY A 135 -8.36 -8.22 -10.71
CA GLY A 135 -8.92 -7.25 -11.67
C GLY A 135 -8.99 -5.84 -11.07
N ASP A 136 -10.14 -5.18 -11.23
CA ASP A 136 -10.38 -3.83 -10.70
C ASP A 136 -10.76 -3.82 -9.21
N VAL A 137 -11.01 -4.99 -8.63
CA VAL A 137 -11.38 -5.12 -7.22
C VAL A 137 -10.13 -5.38 -6.39
N ARG A 138 -9.98 -4.59 -5.33
CA ARG A 138 -8.91 -4.68 -4.35
C ARG A 138 -9.51 -4.92 -2.97
N GLN A 139 -8.76 -5.61 -2.13
CA GLN A 139 -9.14 -5.93 -0.77
C GLN A 139 -8.01 -5.54 0.17
N ILE A 140 -8.36 -4.88 1.27
CA ILE A 140 -7.47 -4.58 2.38
C ILE A 140 -8.05 -5.24 3.63
N VAL A 141 -7.20 -5.93 4.37
CA VAL A 141 -7.52 -6.50 5.68
C VAL A 141 -6.65 -5.80 6.70
N SER A 142 -7.29 -5.01 7.57
CA SER A 142 -6.64 -4.19 8.58
C SER A 142 -6.91 -4.76 9.97
N HIS A 143 -5.84 -4.94 10.74
CA HIS A 143 -5.88 -5.39 12.14
C HIS A 143 -5.51 -4.23 13.05
N PHE A 144 -6.37 -3.91 14.02
CA PHE A 144 -6.20 -2.83 14.98
C PHE A 144 -6.05 -3.40 16.40
N ASP A 145 -5.17 -2.81 17.18
CA ASP A 145 -4.99 -3.12 18.62
C ASP A 145 -6.04 -2.40 19.48
N LEU A 146 -7.29 -2.41 19.01
CA LEU A 146 -8.46 -1.84 19.69
C LEU A 146 -9.62 -2.83 19.59
N PRO A 147 -10.35 -3.10 20.68
CA PRO A 147 -11.53 -3.95 20.61
C PRO A 147 -12.70 -3.20 19.95
N PRO A 148 -13.69 -3.89 19.34
CA PRO A 148 -14.75 -3.24 18.58
C PRO A 148 -15.59 -2.22 19.37
N GLU A 149 -15.74 -2.40 20.67
CA GLU A 149 -16.44 -1.48 21.57
C GLU A 149 -15.71 -0.14 21.76
N ALA A 150 -14.37 -0.14 21.64
CA ALA A 150 -13.57 1.08 21.72
C ALA A 150 -13.58 1.88 20.40
N ILE A 151 -14.00 1.26 19.30
CA ILE A 151 -14.10 1.89 17.99
C ILE A 151 -15.47 2.56 17.85
N GLN A 152 -15.47 3.84 17.49
CA GLN A 152 -16.66 4.60 17.15
C GLN A 152 -17.07 4.34 15.69
N ASN A 153 -16.14 4.47 14.76
CA ASN A 153 -16.31 4.22 13.33
C ASN A 153 -14.97 3.93 12.67
N PHE A 154 -15.00 3.57 11.38
CA PHE A 154 -13.80 3.51 10.55
C PHE A 154 -13.86 4.60 9.49
N ARG A 155 -12.69 5.09 9.06
CA ARG A 155 -12.58 6.02 7.93
C ARG A 155 -11.76 5.38 6.83
N VAL A 156 -12.32 5.38 5.63
CA VAL A 156 -11.58 5.10 4.41
C VAL A 156 -10.96 6.40 3.96
N GLN A 157 -9.64 6.43 3.89
CA GLN A 157 -8.90 7.61 3.51
C GLN A 157 -8.12 7.36 2.22
N THR A 158 -8.07 8.36 1.34
CA THR A 158 -7.22 8.32 0.14
C THR A 158 -6.29 9.52 0.08
N ARG A 159 -5.24 9.40 -0.74
CA ARG A 159 -4.43 10.53 -1.20
C ARG A 159 -3.83 10.20 -2.58
N PRO A 160 -3.58 11.20 -3.44
CA PRO A 160 -3.02 10.96 -4.77
C PRO A 160 -1.57 10.46 -4.67
N TYR A 161 -1.17 9.64 -5.65
CA TYR A 161 0.23 9.39 -5.95
C TYR A 161 0.76 10.46 -6.91
N ASP A 162 1.98 10.92 -6.63
CA ASP A 162 2.88 11.51 -7.60
C ASP A 162 3.62 10.36 -8.29
N GLU A 163 3.64 10.33 -9.63
CA GLU A 163 4.26 9.25 -10.40
C GLU A 163 5.51 9.73 -11.12
N ILE A 164 6.60 8.99 -10.95
CA ILE A 164 7.81 9.08 -11.76
C ILE A 164 7.87 7.81 -12.61
N VAL A 165 7.90 8.00 -13.92
CA VAL A 165 8.01 6.91 -14.89
C VAL A 165 9.38 6.95 -15.54
N MET A 166 10.09 5.83 -15.47
CA MET A 166 11.36 5.62 -16.12
C MET A 166 11.15 4.57 -17.22
N PRO A 167 10.86 5.00 -18.45
CA PRO A 167 10.74 4.08 -19.58
C PRO A 167 12.13 3.54 -19.98
N ASP A 168 12.11 2.46 -20.76
CA ASP A 168 13.29 1.94 -21.47
C ASP A 168 14.49 1.60 -20.58
N VAL A 169 14.25 1.09 -19.37
CA VAL A 169 15.31 0.57 -18.50
C VAL A 169 15.84 -0.72 -19.10
N ALA A 170 17.10 -0.69 -19.55
CA ALA A 170 17.79 -1.84 -20.12
C ALA A 170 17.83 -3.01 -19.13
N THR A 171 17.60 -4.22 -19.65
CA THR A 171 17.52 -5.46 -18.88
C THR A 171 18.83 -6.24 -18.92
N ASP A 172 19.64 -5.98 -19.93
CA ASP A 172 21.01 -6.46 -20.01
C ASP A 172 21.93 -5.55 -19.18
N PRO A 173 22.58 -6.09 -18.14
CA PRO A 173 23.52 -5.30 -17.35
C PRO A 173 24.69 -4.87 -18.23
N ILE A 174 24.98 -3.56 -18.23
CA ILE A 174 26.22 -3.05 -18.82
C ILE A 174 27.37 -3.70 -18.05
N PRO A 175 28.34 -4.36 -18.71
CA PRO A 175 29.50 -4.91 -18.03
C PRO A 175 30.15 -3.83 -17.17
N THR A 176 30.36 -4.13 -15.89
CA THR A 176 31.16 -3.27 -15.01
C THR A 176 32.61 -3.47 -15.42
N ASP A 177 33.05 -2.74 -16.43
CA ASP A 177 34.47 -2.72 -16.81
C ASP A 177 35.26 -2.15 -15.60
N PRO A 178 36.22 -2.89 -15.01
CA PRO A 178 37.00 -2.38 -13.90
C PRO A 178 37.87 -1.22 -14.40
N ARG A 179 37.49 0.01 -14.07
CA ARG A 179 38.35 1.19 -14.21
C ARG A 179 39.35 1.28 -13.07
#